data_AF-A0A2V8EIP1-F1
#
_entry.id   AF-A0A2V8EIP1-F1
#
_cell.length_a   1.000
_cell.length_b   1.000
_cell.length_c   1.000
_cell.angle_alpha   90.00
_cell.angle_beta   90.00
_cell.angle_gamma   90.00
#
_symmetry.space_group_name_H-M   'P 1'
#
loop_
_entity.id
_entity.type
_entity.pdbx_description
1 polymer ?
#
loop_
_entity_poly.entity_id
_entity_poly.type
_entity_poly.pdbx_seq_one_letter_code
_entity_poly.pdbx_strand_id
1 'polypeptide(L)'
;MNVSPLDLRQQRFRTAIRGFDKVEVTSFLLAVADDYEQALREADRLRQELNGLEGVVNEYRQHERALKATLMAAQKLGDEMKASAEEESQRIVHEAQGRAEQLLEAGQVKLQDMERQIEAMKQKRRDAEASIERLAQDAKVRAEDDARRGMAKAEEESRRSVAKAEDDARRTLSKAEEDARRALGKAEEESRRLVHDAQSRSELLIEKAQERLEDIQRQIDGLKMQRRDAEAAIESTIHALQSTLEFVQEPEGGDQDDKIVLHRPRHADA
;
A
#
# COMPACT_ATOMS: atom_id res chain seq x y z
N MET A 1 -19.60 20.65 138.73
CA MET A 1 -18.65 21.35 139.62
C MET A 1 -19.35 21.61 140.94
N ASN A 2 -18.63 21.50 142.07
CA ASN A 2 -19.24 21.48 143.41
C ASN A 2 -19.29 22.86 144.09
N VAL A 3 -18.69 23.89 143.49
CA VAL A 3 -18.67 25.27 144.02
C VAL A 3 -18.69 26.24 142.83
N SER A 4 -19.52 27.27 142.87
CA SER A 4 -19.57 28.36 141.88
C SER A 4 -18.82 29.61 142.36
N PRO A 5 -18.46 30.56 141.47
CA PRO A 5 -17.92 31.86 141.90
C PRO A 5 -18.83 32.58 142.90
N LEU A 6 -20.14 32.44 142.76
CA LEU A 6 -21.12 32.99 143.70
C LEU A 6 -21.03 32.34 145.08
N ASP A 7 -20.85 31.02 145.12
CA ASP A 7 -20.68 30.27 146.37
C ASP A 7 -19.39 30.70 147.09
N LEU A 8 -18.30 30.95 146.36
CA LEU A 8 -17.05 31.48 146.93
C LEU A 8 -17.23 32.87 147.54
N ARG A 9 -17.98 33.76 146.87
CA ARG A 9 -18.28 35.12 147.39
C ARG A 9 -19.19 35.09 148.63
N GLN A 10 -20.05 34.09 148.75
CA GLN A 10 -21.03 33.98 149.84
C GLN A 10 -20.58 33.05 150.99
N GLN A 11 -19.43 32.39 150.85
CA GLN A 11 -18.96 31.40 151.80
C GLN A 11 -18.71 32.02 153.19
N ARG A 12 -19.32 31.42 154.22
CA ARG A 12 -19.10 31.80 155.63
C ARG A 12 -18.38 30.71 156.39
N PHE A 13 -17.28 31.06 157.04
CA PHE A 13 -16.52 30.13 157.88
C PHE A 13 -16.89 30.28 159.36
N ARG A 14 -16.79 29.17 160.10
CA ARG A 14 -16.92 29.17 161.56
C ARG A 14 -15.69 29.83 162.19
N THR A 15 -15.88 30.52 163.31
CA THR A 15 -14.80 31.21 164.04
C THR A 15 -14.22 30.31 165.13
N ALA A 16 -12.88 30.24 165.22
CA ALA A 16 -12.16 29.49 166.26
C ALA A 16 -11.09 30.38 166.92
N ILE A 17 -10.71 30.07 168.17
CA ILE A 17 -9.81 30.88 169.02
C ILE A 17 -8.42 31.10 168.39
N ARG A 18 -7.98 30.22 167.48
CA ARG A 18 -6.74 30.35 166.69
C ARG A 18 -7.03 30.05 165.22
N GLY A 19 -7.48 31.05 164.46
CA GLY A 19 -7.81 30.92 163.03
C GLY A 19 -7.17 32.03 162.19
N PHE A 20 -7.33 31.93 160.88
CA PHE A 20 -6.88 32.96 159.93
C PHE A 20 -7.65 34.27 160.07
N ASP A 21 -7.04 35.38 159.63
CA ASP A 21 -7.71 36.68 159.60
C ASP A 21 -8.90 36.64 158.63
N LYS A 22 -10.08 37.03 159.13
CA LYS A 22 -11.32 37.04 158.36
C LYS A 22 -11.25 37.98 157.16
N VAL A 23 -10.57 39.13 157.29
CA VAL A 23 -10.47 40.14 156.23
C VAL A 23 -9.58 39.62 155.10
N GLU A 24 -8.45 39.03 155.44
CA GLU A 24 -7.52 38.42 154.48
C GLU A 24 -8.16 37.23 153.75
N VAL A 25 -8.80 36.32 154.49
CA VAL A 25 -9.51 35.16 153.90
C VAL A 25 -10.65 35.62 152.98
N THR A 26 -11.43 36.63 153.39
CA THR A 26 -12.52 37.17 152.55
C THR A 26 -11.97 37.82 151.28
N SER A 27 -10.90 38.61 151.39
CA SER A 27 -10.26 39.26 150.24
C SER A 27 -9.67 38.23 149.27
N PHE A 28 -9.05 37.17 149.79
CA PHE A 28 -8.55 36.05 149.00
C PHE A 28 -9.69 35.31 148.30
N LEU A 29 -10.80 35.01 148.99
CA LEU A 29 -11.96 34.35 148.37
C LEU A 29 -12.59 35.21 147.27
N LEU A 30 -12.63 36.53 147.42
CA LEU A 30 -13.10 37.44 146.37
C LEU A 30 -12.19 37.39 145.13
N ALA A 31 -10.87 37.47 145.32
CA ALA A 31 -9.91 37.36 144.22
C ALA A 31 -10.00 35.99 143.50
N VAL A 32 -10.11 34.89 144.27
CA VAL A 32 -10.29 33.54 143.70
C VAL A 32 -11.63 33.42 142.97
N ALA A 33 -12.70 34.04 143.49
CA ALA A 33 -13.99 34.06 142.80
C ALA A 33 -13.94 34.82 141.47
N ASP A 34 -13.22 35.94 141.42
CA ASP A 34 -13.04 36.73 140.20
C ASP A 34 -12.21 35.97 139.14
N ASP A 35 -11.07 35.39 139.54
CA ASP A 35 -10.24 34.56 138.66
C ASP A 35 -11.01 33.33 138.16
N TYR A 36 -11.82 32.71 139.03
CA TYR A 36 -12.63 31.56 138.66
C TYR A 36 -13.75 31.94 137.69
N GLU A 37 -14.41 33.08 137.89
CA GLU A 37 -15.41 33.61 136.96
C GLU A 37 -14.77 33.90 135.59
N GLN A 38 -13.56 34.47 135.56
CA GLN A 38 -12.82 34.71 134.32
C GLN A 38 -12.44 33.40 133.61
N ALA A 39 -11.95 32.40 134.35
CA ALA A 39 -11.61 31.10 133.80
C ALA A 39 -12.83 30.37 133.21
N LEU A 40 -14.00 30.48 133.84
CA LEU A 40 -15.25 29.92 133.30
C LEU A 40 -15.67 30.60 132.00
N ARG A 41 -15.60 31.94 131.93
CA ARG A 41 -15.90 32.69 130.69
C ARG A 41 -14.96 32.29 129.56
N GLU A 42 -13.68 32.15 129.84
CA GLU A 42 -12.70 31.73 128.83
C GLU A 42 -12.92 30.27 128.40
N ALA A 43 -13.26 29.36 129.32
CA ALA A 43 -13.60 27.99 129.00
C ALA A 43 -14.84 27.90 128.08
N ASP A 44 -15.86 28.70 128.34
CA ASP A 44 -17.06 28.75 127.49
C ASP A 44 -16.76 29.37 126.12
N ARG A 45 -15.93 30.42 126.06
CA ARG A 45 -15.45 30.99 124.80
C ARG A 45 -14.67 29.97 123.97
N LEU A 46 -13.69 29.29 124.57
CA LEU A 46 -12.87 28.27 123.90
C LEU A 46 -13.72 27.09 123.43
N ARG A 47 -14.75 26.69 124.18
CA ARG A 47 -15.71 25.66 123.74
C ARG A 47 -16.52 26.10 122.52
N GLN A 48 -16.97 27.36 122.49
CA GLN A 48 -17.68 27.90 121.33
C GLN A 48 -16.76 27.95 120.10
N GLU A 49 -15.52 28.42 120.26
CA GLU A 49 -14.51 28.42 119.20
C GLU A 49 -14.21 27.00 118.71
N LEU A 50 -14.01 26.03 119.62
CA LEU A 50 -13.78 24.63 119.28
C LEU A 50 -14.94 24.05 118.45
N ASN A 51 -16.18 24.24 118.90
CA ASN A 51 -17.36 23.78 118.16
C ASN A 51 -17.44 24.42 116.75
N GLY A 52 -17.06 25.70 116.63
CA GLY A 52 -16.98 26.39 115.34
C GLY A 52 -15.93 25.79 114.42
N LEU A 53 -14.71 25.58 114.92
CA LEU A 53 -13.62 24.95 114.16
C LEU A 53 -13.96 23.51 113.76
N GLU A 54 -14.56 22.72 114.64
CA GLU A 54 -15.01 21.36 114.33
C GLU A 54 -16.05 21.34 113.20
N GLY A 55 -16.96 22.32 113.18
CA GLY A 55 -17.91 22.52 112.08
C GLY A 55 -17.20 22.77 110.74
N VAL A 56 -16.24 23.69 110.71
CA VAL A 56 -15.45 24.02 109.51
C VAL A 56 -14.64 22.81 109.02
N VAL A 57 -13.99 22.07 109.93
CA VAL A 57 -13.25 20.85 109.57
C VAL A 57 -14.17 19.79 108.97
N ASN A 58 -15.38 19.63 109.50
CA ASN A 58 -16.36 18.70 108.94
C ASN A 58 -16.83 19.14 107.55
N GLU A 59 -17.04 20.43 107.32
CA GLU A 59 -17.39 20.97 106.00
C GLU A 59 -16.26 20.71 104.98
N TYR A 60 -15.02 21.01 105.33
CA TYR A 60 -13.87 20.71 104.46
C TYR A 60 -13.73 19.23 104.14
N ARG A 61 -13.97 18.34 105.13
CA ARG A 61 -13.98 16.88 104.89
C ARG A 61 -15.11 16.46 103.95
N GLN A 62 -16.27 17.11 103.99
CA GLN A 62 -17.35 16.84 103.04
C GLN A 62 -16.98 17.32 101.63
N HIS A 63 -16.40 18.52 101.50
CA HIS A 63 -15.91 19.05 100.23
C HIS A 63 -14.82 18.17 99.63
N GLU A 64 -13.87 17.70 100.43
CA GLU A 64 -12.81 16.78 99.99
C GLU A 64 -13.40 15.47 99.45
N ARG A 65 -14.40 14.90 100.14
CA ARG A 65 -15.08 13.69 99.66
C ARG A 65 -15.82 13.93 98.34
N ALA A 66 -16.52 15.05 98.22
CA ALA A 66 -17.23 15.42 97.00
C ALA A 66 -16.27 15.63 95.83
N LEU A 67 -15.14 16.32 96.07
CA LEU A 67 -14.10 16.53 95.07
C LEU A 67 -13.48 15.20 94.63
N LYS A 68 -13.15 14.32 95.58
CA LYS A 68 -12.61 12.99 95.28
C LYS A 68 -13.59 12.14 94.47
N ALA A 69 -14.88 12.16 94.83
CA ALA A 69 -15.92 11.47 94.08
C ALA A 69 -16.04 12.03 92.65
N THR A 70 -15.96 13.35 92.49
CA THR A 70 -16.01 14.01 91.17
C THR A 70 -14.79 13.64 90.31
N LEU A 71 -13.59 13.62 90.89
CA LEU A 71 -12.37 13.22 90.18
C LEU A 71 -12.44 11.75 89.73
N MET A 72 -12.93 10.86 90.59
CA MET A 72 -13.13 9.45 90.22
C MET A 72 -14.19 9.30 89.11
N ALA A 73 -15.27 10.06 89.17
CA ALA A 73 -16.29 10.07 88.12
C ALA A 73 -15.74 10.59 86.79
N ALA A 74 -14.95 11.67 86.81
CA ALA A 74 -14.31 12.24 85.62
C ALA A 74 -13.28 11.25 85.02
N GLN A 75 -12.49 10.58 85.86
CA GLN A 75 -11.56 9.54 85.39
C GLN A 75 -12.31 8.38 84.74
N LYS A 76 -13.37 7.87 85.39
CA LYS A 76 -14.18 6.78 84.85
C LYS A 76 -14.83 7.17 83.52
N LEU A 77 -15.36 8.39 83.42
CA LEU A 77 -15.92 8.92 82.17
C LEU A 77 -14.85 9.02 81.08
N GLY A 78 -13.64 9.46 81.40
CA GLY A 78 -12.52 9.49 80.48
C GLY A 78 -12.15 8.11 79.95
N ASP A 79 -12.10 7.11 80.83
CA ASP A 79 -11.83 5.71 80.47
C ASP A 79 -12.96 5.13 79.58
N GLU A 80 -14.22 5.38 79.93
CA GLU A 80 -15.39 4.97 79.12
C GLU A 80 -15.40 5.63 77.74
N MET A 81 -15.10 6.93 77.67
CA MET A 81 -14.98 7.66 76.40
C MET A 81 -13.85 7.10 75.54
N LYS A 82 -12.71 6.78 76.14
CA LYS A 82 -11.57 6.20 75.42
C LYS A 82 -11.91 4.81 74.87
N ALA A 83 -12.51 3.94 75.70
CA ALA A 83 -12.93 2.62 75.27
C ALA A 83 -13.97 2.68 74.13
N SER A 84 -14.96 3.59 74.23
CA SER A 84 -15.96 3.79 73.18
C SER A 84 -15.34 4.30 71.88
N ALA A 85 -14.39 5.24 71.96
CA ALA A 85 -13.69 5.75 70.78
C ALA A 85 -12.81 4.68 70.12
N GLU A 86 -12.17 3.81 70.91
CA GLU A 86 -11.39 2.68 70.38
C GLU A 86 -12.30 1.66 69.66
N GLU A 87 -13.45 1.31 70.24
CA GLU A 87 -14.42 0.40 69.62
C GLU A 87 -14.98 0.98 68.31
N GLU A 88 -15.36 2.26 68.32
CA GLU A 88 -15.88 2.93 67.13
C GLU A 88 -14.81 3.07 66.04
N SER A 89 -13.58 3.37 66.40
CA SER A 89 -12.45 3.38 65.46
C SER A 89 -12.24 2.02 64.80
N GLN A 90 -12.26 0.93 65.59
CA GLN A 90 -12.16 -0.42 65.06
C GLN A 90 -13.32 -0.76 64.12
N ARG A 91 -14.55 -0.37 64.48
CA ARG A 91 -15.74 -0.54 63.66
C ARG A 91 -15.62 0.19 62.32
N ILE A 92 -15.18 1.45 62.33
CA ILE A 92 -14.96 2.26 61.13
C ILE A 92 -13.90 1.62 60.24
N VAL A 93 -12.78 1.16 60.81
CA VAL A 93 -11.70 0.50 60.05
C VAL A 93 -12.22 -0.79 59.41
N HIS A 94 -12.94 -1.62 60.17
CA HIS A 94 -13.50 -2.87 59.66
C HIS A 94 -14.53 -2.62 58.55
N GLU A 95 -15.41 -1.62 58.71
CA GLU A 95 -16.37 -1.25 57.68
C GLU A 95 -15.69 -0.71 56.41
N ALA A 96 -14.65 0.12 56.56
CA ALA A 96 -13.86 0.62 55.45
C ALA A 96 -13.15 -0.51 54.70
N GLN A 97 -12.59 -1.49 55.41
CA GLN A 97 -11.99 -2.69 54.83
C GLN A 97 -13.03 -3.50 54.04
N GLY A 98 -14.20 -3.78 54.63
CA GLY A 98 -15.26 -4.51 53.93
C GLY A 98 -15.77 -3.79 52.67
N ARG A 99 -15.93 -2.47 52.72
CA ARG A 99 -16.29 -1.66 51.54
C ARG A 99 -15.18 -1.70 50.47
N ALA A 100 -13.92 -1.67 50.87
CA ALA A 100 -12.80 -1.76 49.93
C ALA A 100 -12.75 -3.14 49.24
N GLU A 101 -12.97 -4.23 49.99
CA GLU A 101 -13.06 -5.59 49.45
C GLU A 101 -14.21 -5.71 48.44
N GLN A 102 -15.41 -5.21 48.77
CA GLN A 102 -16.54 -5.18 47.85
C GLN A 102 -16.24 -4.40 46.56
N LEU A 103 -15.52 -3.28 46.67
CA LEU A 103 -15.16 -2.45 45.52
C LEU A 103 -14.12 -3.16 44.64
N LEU A 104 -13.16 -3.87 45.25
CA LEU A 104 -12.18 -4.70 44.53
C LEU A 104 -12.88 -5.85 43.80
N GLU A 105 -13.79 -6.57 44.46
CA GLU A 105 -14.55 -7.66 43.84
C GLU A 105 -15.40 -7.15 42.68
N ALA A 106 -16.15 -6.05 42.87
CA ALA A 106 -16.92 -5.42 41.80
C ALA A 106 -16.01 -4.96 40.64
N GLY A 107 -14.81 -4.46 40.94
CA GLY A 107 -13.79 -4.11 39.95
C GLY A 107 -13.30 -5.32 39.16
N GLN A 108 -13.03 -6.44 39.83
CA GLN A 108 -12.61 -7.69 39.18
C GLN A 108 -13.70 -8.25 38.26
N VAL A 109 -14.97 -8.23 38.69
CA VAL A 109 -16.09 -8.66 37.85
C VAL A 109 -16.19 -7.79 36.60
N LYS A 110 -16.08 -6.47 36.73
CA LYS A 110 -16.06 -5.54 35.58
C LYS A 110 -14.87 -5.78 34.66
N LEU A 111 -13.69 -6.06 35.21
CA LEU A 111 -12.50 -6.37 34.42
C LEU A 111 -12.72 -7.64 33.59
N GLN A 112 -13.22 -8.70 34.20
CA GLN A 112 -13.54 -9.95 33.50
C GLN A 112 -14.60 -9.74 32.41
N ASP A 113 -15.62 -8.91 32.65
CA ASP A 113 -16.61 -8.58 31.63
C ASP A 113 -15.99 -7.82 30.46
N MET A 114 -15.14 -6.82 30.74
CA MET A 114 -14.39 -6.10 29.71
C MET A 114 -13.47 -7.03 28.91
N GLU A 115 -12.77 -7.96 29.56
CA GLU A 115 -11.93 -8.97 28.88
C GLU A 115 -12.76 -9.85 27.93
N ARG A 116 -13.94 -10.31 28.38
CA ARG A 116 -14.88 -11.07 27.53
C ARG A 116 -15.36 -10.25 26.34
N GLN A 117 -15.70 -8.98 26.56
CA GLN A 117 -16.11 -8.07 25.49
C GLN A 117 -14.98 -7.83 24.48
N ILE A 118 -13.75 -7.63 24.96
CA ILE A 118 -12.57 -7.46 24.11
C ILE A 118 -12.35 -8.72 23.26
N GLU A 119 -12.44 -9.91 23.83
CA GLU A 119 -12.24 -11.15 23.08
C GLU A 119 -13.36 -11.38 22.06
N ALA A 120 -14.61 -11.09 22.43
CA ALA A 120 -15.74 -11.11 21.49
C ALA A 120 -15.55 -10.11 20.33
N MET A 121 -15.04 -8.91 20.61
CA MET A 121 -14.75 -7.90 19.59
C MET A 121 -13.60 -8.31 18.68
N LYS A 122 -12.54 -8.93 19.23
CA LYS A 122 -11.47 -9.51 18.41
C LYS A 122 -11.99 -10.63 17.51
N GLN A 123 -12.88 -11.48 18.01
CA GLN A 123 -13.48 -12.53 17.18
C GLN A 123 -14.31 -11.94 16.06
N LYS A 124 -15.18 -10.96 16.35
CA LYS A 124 -15.92 -10.23 15.32
C LYS A 124 -15.00 -9.58 14.29
N ARG A 125 -13.86 -9.03 14.72
CA ARG A 125 -12.86 -8.46 13.82
C ARG A 125 -12.27 -9.52 12.89
N ARG A 126 -11.87 -10.69 13.42
CA ARG A 126 -11.37 -11.82 12.62
C ARG A 126 -12.40 -12.32 11.63
N ASP A 127 -13.65 -12.45 12.05
CA ASP A 127 -14.74 -12.89 11.17
C ASP A 127 -15.00 -11.89 10.04
N ALA A 128 -14.94 -10.59 10.35
CA ALA A 128 -15.04 -9.52 9.35
C ALA A 128 -13.85 -9.50 8.39
N GLU A 129 -12.61 -9.64 8.89
CA GLU A 129 -11.40 -9.75 8.09
C GLU A 129 -11.50 -10.94 7.11
N ALA A 130 -11.89 -12.13 7.60
CA ALA A 130 -12.10 -13.31 6.76
C ALA A 130 -13.22 -13.12 5.73
N SER A 131 -14.31 -12.43 6.10
CA SER A 131 -15.39 -12.12 5.16
C SER A 131 -14.93 -11.16 4.06
N ILE A 132 -14.13 -10.15 4.40
CA ILE A 132 -13.56 -9.20 3.43
C ILE A 132 -12.61 -9.93 2.49
N GLU A 133 -11.75 -10.80 3.00
CA GLU A 133 -10.82 -11.59 2.19
C GLU A 133 -11.56 -12.50 1.19
N ARG A 134 -12.63 -13.17 1.64
CA ARG A 134 -13.49 -13.96 0.74
C ARG A 134 -14.14 -13.10 -0.34
N LEU A 135 -14.72 -11.96 0.02
CA LEU A 135 -15.33 -11.04 -0.94
C LEU A 135 -14.31 -10.50 -1.95
N ALA A 136 -13.08 -10.19 -1.50
CA ALA A 136 -12.00 -9.75 -2.37
C ALA A 136 -11.56 -10.85 -3.35
N GLN A 137 -11.45 -12.10 -2.86
CA GLN A 137 -11.13 -13.25 -3.70
C GLN A 137 -12.23 -13.53 -4.73
N ASP A 138 -13.50 -13.50 -4.32
CA ASP A 138 -14.64 -13.66 -5.23
C ASP A 138 -14.69 -12.56 -6.29
N ALA A 139 -14.44 -11.31 -5.90
CA ALA A 139 -14.37 -10.18 -6.83
C ALA A 139 -13.23 -10.35 -7.84
N LYS A 140 -12.07 -10.83 -7.39
CA LYS A 140 -10.93 -11.13 -8.27
C LYS A 140 -11.28 -12.20 -9.30
N VAL A 141 -11.87 -13.33 -8.87
CA VAL A 141 -12.27 -14.41 -9.77
C VAL A 141 -13.28 -13.91 -10.82
N ARG A 142 -14.29 -13.14 -10.40
CA ARG A 142 -15.26 -12.54 -11.34
C ARG A 142 -14.59 -11.60 -12.34
N ALA A 143 -13.67 -10.76 -11.89
CA ALA A 143 -12.93 -9.87 -12.77
C ALA A 143 -12.07 -10.64 -13.80
N GLU A 144 -11.43 -11.72 -13.39
CA GLU A 144 -10.67 -12.61 -14.29
C GLU A 144 -11.58 -13.31 -15.30
N ASP A 145 -12.74 -13.81 -14.87
CA ASP A 145 -13.73 -14.44 -15.75
C ASP A 145 -14.33 -13.45 -16.75
N ASP A 146 -14.67 -12.24 -16.31
CA ASP A 146 -15.18 -11.18 -17.18
C ASP A 146 -14.11 -10.71 -18.19
N ALA A 147 -12.85 -10.60 -17.76
CA ALA A 147 -11.74 -10.30 -18.66
C ALA A 147 -11.54 -11.41 -19.71
N ARG A 148 -11.59 -12.68 -19.31
CA ARG A 148 -11.53 -13.83 -20.24
C ARG A 148 -12.67 -13.82 -21.25
N ARG A 149 -13.89 -13.55 -20.80
CA ARG A 149 -15.07 -13.43 -21.68
C ARG A 149 -14.92 -12.25 -22.65
N GLY A 150 -14.41 -11.13 -22.18
CA GLY A 150 -14.10 -9.96 -23.01
C GLY A 150 -13.06 -10.29 -24.10
N MET A 151 -11.95 -10.92 -23.72
CA MET A 151 -10.92 -11.38 -24.67
C MET A 151 -11.46 -12.39 -25.68
N ALA A 152 -12.24 -13.38 -25.24
CA ALA A 152 -12.81 -14.39 -26.13
C ALA A 152 -13.77 -13.76 -27.17
N LYS A 153 -14.60 -12.79 -26.75
CA LYS A 153 -15.47 -12.05 -27.68
C LYS A 153 -14.66 -11.21 -28.67
N ALA A 154 -13.63 -10.50 -28.20
CA ALA A 154 -12.76 -9.71 -29.06
C ALA A 154 -11.98 -10.58 -30.05
N GLU A 155 -11.49 -11.75 -29.63
CA GLU A 155 -10.87 -12.72 -30.53
C GLU A 155 -11.86 -13.26 -31.56
N GLU A 156 -13.10 -13.56 -31.17
CA GLU A 156 -14.13 -14.02 -32.09
C GLU A 156 -14.49 -12.93 -33.13
N GLU A 157 -14.68 -11.69 -32.69
CA GLU A 157 -14.91 -10.54 -33.58
C GLU A 157 -13.71 -10.30 -34.52
N SER A 158 -12.49 -10.39 -34.00
CA SER A 158 -11.27 -10.32 -34.80
C SER A 158 -11.23 -11.42 -35.85
N ARG A 159 -11.46 -12.69 -35.46
CA ARG A 159 -11.54 -13.82 -36.40
C ARG A 159 -12.60 -13.63 -37.47
N ARG A 160 -13.80 -13.15 -37.11
CA ARG A 160 -14.88 -12.86 -38.06
C ARG A 160 -14.50 -11.75 -39.05
N SER A 161 -13.84 -10.69 -38.57
CA SER A 161 -13.40 -9.58 -39.43
C SER A 161 -12.27 -10.01 -40.38
N VAL A 162 -11.32 -10.82 -39.90
CA VAL A 162 -10.27 -11.44 -40.73
C VAL A 162 -10.90 -12.36 -41.78
N ALA A 163 -11.79 -13.26 -41.40
CA ALA A 163 -12.46 -14.17 -42.35
C ALA A 163 -13.22 -13.39 -43.44
N LYS A 164 -13.92 -12.31 -43.08
CA LYS A 164 -14.59 -11.44 -44.04
C LYS A 164 -13.60 -10.75 -44.99
N ALA A 165 -12.49 -10.23 -44.45
CA ALA A 165 -11.44 -9.62 -45.26
C ALA A 165 -10.77 -10.63 -46.21
N GLU A 166 -10.57 -11.87 -45.76
CA GLU A 166 -10.07 -12.96 -46.60
C GLU A 166 -11.06 -13.33 -47.71
N ASP A 167 -12.35 -13.41 -47.43
CA ASP A 167 -13.38 -13.65 -48.44
C ASP A 167 -13.46 -12.52 -49.47
N ASP A 168 -13.37 -11.26 -49.03
CA ASP A 168 -13.35 -10.10 -49.90
C ASP A 168 -12.05 -10.08 -50.75
N ALA A 169 -10.90 -10.44 -50.17
CA ALA A 169 -9.64 -10.61 -50.89
C ALA A 169 -9.71 -11.75 -51.93
N ARG A 170 -10.31 -12.90 -51.59
CA ARG A 170 -10.54 -14.01 -52.53
C ARG A 170 -11.42 -13.58 -53.71
N ARG A 171 -12.49 -12.83 -53.45
CA ARG A 171 -13.38 -12.32 -54.51
C ARG A 171 -12.68 -11.32 -55.43
N THR A 172 -11.87 -10.43 -54.89
CA THR A 172 -11.11 -9.46 -55.68
C THR A 172 -10.02 -10.14 -56.51
N LEU A 173 -9.31 -11.12 -55.94
CA LEU A 173 -8.37 -11.96 -56.68
C LEU A 173 -9.05 -12.73 -57.80
N SER A 174 -10.19 -13.39 -57.54
CA SER A 174 -10.93 -14.12 -58.58
C SER A 174 -11.38 -13.22 -59.74
N LYS A 175 -11.86 -12.00 -59.45
CA LYS A 175 -12.20 -11.02 -60.49
C LYS A 175 -10.96 -10.58 -61.29
N ALA A 176 -9.86 -10.29 -60.60
CA ALA A 176 -8.60 -9.91 -61.25
C ALA A 176 -8.06 -11.05 -62.13
N GLU A 177 -8.17 -12.30 -61.68
CA GLU A 177 -7.82 -13.49 -62.47
C GLU A 177 -8.72 -13.66 -63.70
N GLU A 178 -10.03 -13.44 -63.58
CA GLU A 178 -10.96 -13.47 -64.71
C GLU A 178 -10.65 -12.36 -65.73
N ASP A 179 -10.40 -11.13 -65.26
CA ASP A 179 -10.05 -10.00 -66.11
C ASP A 179 -8.69 -10.23 -66.80
N ALA A 180 -7.70 -10.77 -66.08
CA ALA A 180 -6.42 -11.15 -66.65
C ALA A 180 -6.56 -12.25 -67.70
N ARG A 181 -7.39 -13.29 -67.45
CA ARG A 181 -7.69 -14.34 -68.44
C ARG A 181 -8.37 -13.77 -69.68
N ARG A 182 -9.31 -12.83 -69.54
CA ARG A 182 -9.95 -12.16 -70.68
C ARG A 182 -8.95 -11.32 -71.48
N ALA A 183 -8.06 -10.60 -70.81
CA ALA A 183 -7.01 -9.81 -71.46
C ALA A 183 -6.03 -10.71 -72.22
N LEU A 184 -5.58 -11.81 -71.60
CA LEU A 184 -4.73 -12.82 -72.23
C LEU A 184 -5.42 -13.45 -73.44
N GLY A 185 -6.69 -13.84 -73.32
CA GLY A 185 -7.45 -14.41 -74.44
C GLY A 185 -7.55 -13.45 -75.64
N LYS A 186 -7.79 -12.16 -75.40
CA LYS A 186 -7.79 -11.14 -76.47
C LYS A 186 -6.40 -10.98 -77.10
N ALA A 187 -5.35 -10.93 -76.29
CA ALA A 187 -3.97 -10.82 -76.77
C ALA A 187 -3.54 -12.05 -77.58
N GLU A 188 -3.94 -13.26 -77.16
CA GLU A 188 -3.71 -14.49 -77.91
C GLU A 188 -4.45 -14.50 -79.25
N GLU A 189 -5.69 -14.01 -79.31
CA GLU A 189 -6.45 -13.90 -80.55
C GLU A 189 -5.84 -12.88 -81.53
N GLU A 190 -5.42 -11.72 -81.04
CA GLU A 190 -4.68 -10.71 -81.82
C GLU A 190 -3.35 -11.27 -82.32
N SER A 191 -2.59 -11.97 -81.47
CA SER A 191 -1.33 -12.62 -81.84
C SER A 191 -1.54 -13.67 -82.93
N ARG A 192 -2.58 -14.52 -82.80
CA ARG A 192 -2.92 -15.51 -83.84
C ARG A 192 -3.27 -14.86 -85.18
N ARG A 193 -4.00 -13.74 -85.17
CA ARG A 193 -4.30 -12.99 -86.41
C ARG A 193 -3.04 -12.42 -87.05
N LEU A 194 -2.13 -11.85 -86.26
CA LEU A 194 -0.84 -11.35 -86.75
C LEU A 194 0.03 -12.46 -87.34
N VAL A 195 0.08 -13.63 -86.70
CA VAL A 195 0.82 -14.80 -87.21
C VAL A 195 0.22 -15.28 -88.53
N HIS A 196 -1.11 -15.40 -88.62
CA HIS A 196 -1.81 -15.81 -89.83
C HIS A 196 -1.56 -14.83 -91.01
N ASP A 197 -1.63 -13.53 -90.76
CA ASP A 197 -1.34 -12.51 -91.77
C ASP A 197 0.13 -12.55 -92.22
N ALA A 198 1.06 -12.82 -91.31
CA ALA A 198 2.48 -12.99 -91.62
C ALA A 198 2.74 -14.26 -92.46
N GLN A 199 2.08 -15.36 -92.14
CA GLN A 199 2.15 -16.61 -92.91
C GLN A 199 1.63 -16.43 -94.34
N SER A 200 0.45 -15.82 -94.49
CA SER A 200 -0.14 -15.54 -95.80
C SER A 200 0.77 -14.66 -96.68
N ARG A 201 1.42 -13.66 -96.08
CA ARG A 201 2.42 -12.82 -96.78
C ARG A 201 3.68 -13.60 -97.14
N SER A 202 4.12 -14.52 -96.28
CA SER A 202 5.28 -15.37 -96.54
C SER A 202 5.04 -16.35 -97.69
N GLU A 203 3.85 -16.95 -97.78
CA GLU A 203 3.48 -17.85 -98.87
C GLU A 203 3.50 -17.14 -100.23
N LEU A 204 2.94 -15.93 -100.30
CA LEU A 204 2.97 -15.10 -101.51
C LEU A 204 4.40 -14.72 -101.96
N LEU A 205 5.33 -14.54 -101.01
CA LEU A 205 6.73 -14.27 -101.30
C LEU A 205 7.46 -15.51 -101.83
N ILE A 206 7.14 -16.70 -101.31
CA ILE A 206 7.70 -17.98 -101.78
C ILE A 206 7.21 -18.26 -103.21
N GLU A 207 5.93 -18.04 -103.49
CA GLU A 207 5.35 -18.20 -104.83
C GLU A 207 6.07 -17.30 -105.86
N LYS A 208 6.26 -16.01 -105.55
CA LYS A 208 7.04 -15.09 -106.40
C LYS A 208 8.51 -15.48 -106.57
N ALA A 209 9.11 -16.10 -105.55
CA ALA A 209 10.50 -16.57 -105.63
C ALA A 209 10.63 -17.80 -106.53
N GLN A 210 9.64 -18.71 -106.49
CA GLN A 210 9.59 -19.89 -107.36
C GLN A 210 9.42 -19.51 -108.83
N GLU A 211 8.53 -18.56 -109.13
CA GLU A 211 8.32 -18.04 -110.49
C GLU A 211 9.62 -17.46 -111.09
N ARG A 212 10.39 -16.73 -110.26
CA ARG A 212 11.68 -16.16 -110.63
C ARG A 212 12.77 -17.22 -110.84
N LEU A 213 12.69 -18.31 -110.10
CA LEU A 213 13.58 -19.47 -110.25
C LEU A 213 13.35 -20.20 -111.57
N GLU A 214 12.08 -20.38 -111.98
CA GLU A 214 11.73 -20.97 -113.27
C GLU A 214 12.26 -20.15 -114.46
N ASP A 215 12.17 -18.82 -114.38
CA ASP A 215 12.71 -17.92 -115.42
C ASP A 215 14.24 -18.01 -115.54
N ILE A 216 14.97 -18.08 -114.41
CA ILE A 216 16.42 -18.28 -114.41
C ILE A 216 16.79 -19.66 -115.00
N GLN A 217 16.00 -20.69 -114.69
CA GLN A 217 16.25 -22.04 -115.21
C GLN A 217 16.15 -22.09 -116.73
N ARG A 218 15.15 -21.41 -117.33
CA ARG A 218 15.02 -21.28 -118.80
C ARG A 218 16.21 -20.55 -119.43
N GLN A 219 16.75 -19.52 -118.77
CA GLN A 219 17.95 -18.82 -119.24
C GLN A 219 19.20 -19.72 -119.22
N ILE A 220 19.37 -20.53 -118.17
CA ILE A 220 20.49 -21.48 -118.07
C ILE A 220 20.45 -22.50 -119.21
N ASP A 221 19.27 -23.03 -119.54
CA ASP A 221 19.13 -24.00 -120.62
C ASP A 221 19.40 -23.37 -122.00
N GLY A 222 19.02 -22.09 -122.20
CA GLY A 222 19.41 -21.32 -123.38
C GLY A 222 20.93 -21.11 -123.51
N LEU A 223 21.61 -20.79 -122.42
CA LEU A 223 23.07 -20.60 -122.40
C LEU A 223 23.83 -21.92 -122.64
N LYS A 224 23.30 -23.06 -122.18
CA LYS A 224 23.88 -24.39 -122.47
C LYS A 224 23.81 -24.74 -123.95
N MET A 225 22.74 -24.38 -124.65
CA MET A 225 22.60 -24.59 -126.09
C MET A 225 23.65 -23.78 -126.85
N GLN A 226 23.81 -22.49 -126.50
CA GLN A 226 24.84 -21.62 -127.10
C GLN A 226 26.26 -22.13 -126.87
N ARG A 227 26.56 -22.70 -125.68
CA ARG A 227 27.87 -23.30 -125.40
C ARG A 227 28.15 -24.49 -126.32
N ARG A 228 27.14 -25.33 -126.56
CA ARG A 228 27.23 -26.51 -127.44
C ARG A 228 27.50 -26.12 -128.89
N ASP A 229 26.82 -25.08 -129.36
CA ASP A 229 27.01 -24.54 -130.72
C ASP A 229 28.41 -23.93 -130.89
N ALA A 230 28.94 -23.25 -129.87
CA ALA A 230 30.30 -22.71 -129.88
C ALA A 230 31.39 -23.81 -129.83
N GLU A 231 31.18 -24.87 -129.05
CA GLU A 231 32.08 -26.04 -129.02
C GLU A 231 32.17 -26.70 -130.42
N ALA A 232 31.04 -26.90 -131.10
CA ALA A 232 30.99 -27.46 -132.46
C ALA A 232 31.68 -26.55 -133.50
N ALA A 233 31.57 -25.23 -133.35
CA ALA A 233 32.25 -24.27 -134.23
C ALA A 233 33.79 -24.32 -134.07
N ILE A 234 34.29 -24.47 -132.83
CA ILE A 234 35.72 -24.57 -132.54
C ILE A 234 36.32 -25.85 -133.14
N GLU A 235 35.64 -26.99 -133.02
CA GLU A 235 36.07 -28.26 -133.63
C GLU A 235 36.20 -28.18 -135.16
N SER A 236 35.27 -27.48 -135.82
CA SER A 236 35.31 -27.22 -137.26
C SER A 236 36.54 -26.40 -137.68
N THR A 237 36.90 -25.36 -136.93
CA THR A 237 38.09 -24.54 -137.21
C THR A 237 39.41 -25.27 -136.98
N ILE A 238 39.49 -26.13 -135.96
CA ILE A 238 40.70 -26.94 -135.69
C ILE A 238 40.97 -27.89 -136.87
N HIS A 239 39.91 -28.52 -137.39
CA HIS A 239 40.03 -29.44 -138.52
C HIS A 239 40.44 -28.73 -139.83
N ALA A 240 40.03 -27.47 -140.02
CA ALA A 240 40.42 -26.66 -141.17
C ALA A 240 41.89 -26.23 -141.12
N LEU A 241 42.39 -25.83 -139.94
CA LEU A 241 43.77 -25.40 -139.73
C LEU A 241 44.78 -26.55 -139.88
N GLN A 242 44.43 -27.76 -139.44
CA GLN A 242 45.27 -28.95 -139.63
C GLN A 242 45.44 -29.33 -141.09
N SER A 243 44.39 -29.16 -141.91
CA SER A 243 44.44 -29.50 -143.34
C SER A 243 45.21 -28.49 -144.20
N THR A 244 45.46 -27.27 -143.69
CA THR A 244 46.23 -26.22 -144.38
C THR A 244 47.73 -26.23 -144.08
N LEU A 245 48.17 -26.85 -142.99
CA LEU A 245 49.59 -26.79 -142.56
C LEU A 245 50.47 -27.90 -143.16
N GLU A 246 49.90 -28.98 -143.71
CA GLU A 246 50.66 -30.05 -144.38
C GLU A 246 51.05 -29.73 -145.85
N PHE A 247 50.68 -28.55 -146.40
CA PHE A 247 50.87 -28.24 -147.83
C PHE A 247 52.00 -27.25 -148.17
N VAL A 248 52.69 -26.62 -147.20
CA VAL A 248 53.70 -25.58 -147.51
C VAL A 248 54.95 -25.66 -146.61
N GLN A 249 55.90 -26.52 -146.96
CA GLN A 249 57.35 -26.38 -146.69
C GLN A 249 57.99 -25.97 -148.04
N GLU A 250 58.53 -24.75 -148.24
CA GLU A 250 59.95 -24.28 -148.12
C GLU A 250 60.27 -23.37 -149.35
N PRO A 251 61.38 -22.57 -149.49
CA PRO A 251 62.54 -22.30 -148.59
C PRO A 251 63.00 -20.79 -148.46
N GLU A 252 63.96 -20.58 -147.53
CA GLU A 252 65.09 -19.59 -147.40
C GLU A 252 64.99 -18.05 -147.56
N GLY A 253 65.54 -17.33 -146.57
CA GLY A 253 66.63 -16.34 -146.80
C GLY A 253 66.40 -14.85 -146.45
N GLY A 254 67.19 -14.33 -145.49
CA GLY A 254 67.96 -13.08 -145.68
C GLY A 254 67.41 -11.71 -145.21
N ASP A 255 67.79 -11.35 -143.97
CA ASP A 255 68.49 -10.14 -143.51
C ASP A 255 68.10 -8.67 -143.89
N GLN A 256 68.04 -7.88 -142.82
CA GLN A 256 68.49 -6.49 -142.58
C GLN A 256 67.75 -5.21 -143.05
N ASP A 257 67.58 -4.37 -142.01
CA ASP A 257 67.78 -2.91 -141.91
C ASP A 257 66.80 -1.86 -142.49
N ASP A 258 66.12 -1.22 -141.52
CA ASP A 258 66.20 0.20 -141.18
C ASP A 258 65.53 1.28 -142.09
N LYS A 259 64.84 2.21 -141.40
CA LYS A 259 64.61 3.65 -141.68
C LYS A 259 63.28 4.23 -142.27
N ILE A 260 62.65 5.08 -141.41
CA ILE A 260 62.18 6.51 -141.55
C ILE A 260 61.03 6.76 -142.60
N VAL A 261 60.07 7.71 -142.55
CA VAL A 261 59.92 9.09 -142.01
C VAL A 261 58.43 9.50 -141.96
N LEU A 262 58.06 10.44 -141.08
CA LEU A 262 56.84 11.27 -141.19
C LEU A 262 57.06 12.76 -140.87
N HIS A 263 56.24 13.57 -141.56
CA HIS A 263 55.53 14.79 -141.15
C HIS A 263 56.06 16.24 -141.36
N ARG A 264 55.10 17.02 -141.90
CA ARG A 264 54.90 18.48 -142.09
C ARG A 264 54.58 19.18 -140.74
N PRO A 265 54.52 20.53 -140.62
CA PRO A 265 53.52 21.38 -141.30
C PRO A 265 54.01 22.80 -141.70
N ARG A 266 53.18 23.57 -142.43
CA ARG A 266 53.44 24.97 -142.84
C ARG A 266 52.65 25.97 -141.97
N HIS A 267 53.31 27.06 -141.58
CA HIS A 267 52.72 28.39 -141.32
C HIS A 267 53.52 29.44 -142.13
N ALA A 268 52.90 30.56 -142.44
CA ALA A 268 53.38 31.65 -143.31
C ALA A 268 53.77 32.92 -142.51
N ASP A 269 54.63 33.72 -143.14
CA ASP A 269 55.03 35.13 -142.99
C ASP A 269 55.66 35.67 -141.68
N ALA A 270 56.96 36.02 -141.75
CA ALA A 270 57.50 37.40 -141.83
C ALA A 270 58.99 37.35 -142.25
#